data_AF-A0A8T5GL62-F1
#
_entry.id   AF-A0A8T5GL62-F1
#
_cell.length_a   1.000
_cell.length_b   1.000
_cell.length_c   1.000
_cell.angle_alpha   90.00
_cell.angle_beta   90.00
_cell.angle_gamma   90.00
#
_symmetry.space_group_name_H-M   'P 1'
#
loop_
_entity.id
_entity.type
_entity.pdbx_description
1 polymer ?
#
loop_
_entity_poly.entity_id
_entity_poly.type
_entity_poly.pdbx_seq_one_letter_code
_entity_poly.pdbx_strand_id
1 'polypeptide(L)'
;MINYKILAIQSLVPNAIVTILGDKVVWHDERTQPTQEEIVQKIAEIEYTEEVEAYKAVRAEAYPVMSEQLDKIFHEGIDAWKAEIQTIKDAHPKAVIDNDTLNSRKSQALFDYQLQEYTKAQTRLSQYIVADGREEETEEVVVRQEYNEETEELVDIMETRIITSTVDPVVATITSTVYSGDIDADPTEETIENPLITQDNAERADAQAIVDATPSAVVDAYNAL
;
A
#
# COMPACT_ATOMS: atom_id res chain seq x y z
N MET A 1 -6.20 18.35 1.35
CA MET A 1 -5.19 17.30 1.09
C MET A 1 -5.22 17.03 -0.40
N ILE A 2 -4.11 17.22 -1.10
CA ILE A 2 -4.03 16.91 -2.54
C ILE A 2 -4.15 15.39 -2.67
N ASN A 3 -5.03 14.93 -3.56
CA ASN A 3 -5.16 13.51 -3.84
C ASN A 3 -4.24 13.19 -5.04
N TYR A 4 -3.01 12.75 -4.76
CA TYR A 4 -2.03 12.43 -5.81
C TYR A 4 -2.50 11.30 -6.74
N LYS A 5 -3.36 10.40 -6.25
CA LYS A 5 -3.90 9.30 -7.05
C LYS A 5 -4.77 9.79 -8.21
N ILE A 6 -5.65 10.78 -7.98
CA ILE A 6 -6.46 11.35 -9.07
C ILE A 6 -5.58 12.12 -10.06
N LEU A 7 -4.57 12.86 -9.58
CA LEU A 7 -3.65 13.58 -10.47
C LEU A 7 -2.83 12.63 -11.34
N ALA A 8 -2.34 11.53 -10.75
CA ALA A 8 -1.62 10.49 -11.47
C ALA A 8 -2.50 9.86 -12.56
N ILE A 9 -3.74 9.48 -12.23
CA ILE A 9 -4.70 8.92 -13.19
C ILE A 9 -5.01 9.92 -14.31
N GLN A 10 -5.27 11.19 -13.98
CA GLN A 10 -5.55 12.23 -14.98
C GLN A 10 -4.33 12.51 -15.87
N SER A 11 -3.12 12.32 -15.36
CA SER A 11 -1.90 12.48 -16.16
C SER A 11 -1.65 11.29 -17.08
N LEU A 12 -1.93 10.06 -16.63
CA LEU A 12 -1.80 8.84 -17.44
C LEU A 12 -2.92 8.73 -18.49
N VAL A 13 -4.15 9.04 -18.08
CA VAL A 13 -5.35 8.96 -18.92
C VAL A 13 -6.10 10.29 -18.79
N PRO A 14 -5.80 11.27 -19.66
CA PRO A 14 -6.47 12.56 -19.63
C PRO A 14 -7.99 12.44 -19.72
N ASN A 15 -8.67 13.23 -18.88
CA ASN A 15 -10.13 13.27 -18.75
C ASN A 15 -10.78 11.93 -18.38
N ALA A 16 -10.04 11.00 -17.75
CA ALA A 16 -10.61 9.76 -17.24
C ALA A 16 -11.76 10.01 -16.27
N ILE A 17 -12.85 9.26 -16.42
CA ILE A 17 -13.98 9.27 -15.49
C ILE A 17 -13.72 8.22 -14.40
N VAL A 18 -13.45 8.70 -13.19
CA VAL A 18 -13.04 7.85 -12.07
C VAL A 18 -13.57 8.40 -10.76
N THR A 19 -13.94 7.52 -9.84
CA THR A 19 -14.26 7.85 -8.45
C THR A 19 -13.19 7.26 -7.53
N ILE A 20 -12.62 8.07 -6.64
CA ILE A 20 -11.64 7.63 -5.65
C ILE A 20 -12.33 7.54 -4.29
N LEU A 21 -12.37 6.34 -3.70
CA LEU A 21 -12.97 6.04 -2.40
C LEU A 21 -11.89 5.51 -1.46
N GLY A 22 -11.24 6.42 -0.72
CA GLY A 22 -10.05 6.08 0.05
C GLY A 22 -8.95 5.54 -0.87
N ASP A 23 -8.56 4.28 -0.68
CA ASP A 23 -7.57 3.62 -1.55
C ASP A 23 -8.15 3.01 -2.83
N LYS A 24 -9.47 2.82 -2.89
CA LYS A 24 -10.12 2.14 -4.01
C LYS A 24 -10.31 3.09 -5.19
N VAL A 25 -9.89 2.63 -6.36
CA VAL A 25 -10.19 3.26 -7.65
C VAL A 25 -11.43 2.59 -8.24
N VAL A 26 -12.52 3.36 -8.41
CA VAL A 26 -13.70 2.92 -9.15
C VAL A 26 -13.65 3.54 -10.53
N TRP A 27 -13.40 2.70 -11.53
CA TRP A 27 -13.23 3.09 -12.91
C TRP A 27 -14.59 3.16 -13.63
N HIS A 28 -14.85 4.26 -14.33
CA HIS A 28 -16.09 4.47 -15.10
C HIS A 28 -15.82 4.80 -16.57
N ASP A 29 -14.57 4.74 -17.01
CA ASP A 29 -14.16 5.06 -18.37
C ASP A 29 -14.16 3.79 -19.25
N GLU A 30 -14.44 3.94 -20.54
CA GLU A 30 -14.41 2.82 -21.50
C GLU A 30 -12.97 2.38 -21.82
N ARG A 31 -11.99 3.26 -21.62
CA ARG A 31 -10.57 2.96 -21.84
C ARG A 31 -10.04 2.06 -20.74
N THR A 32 -8.89 1.44 -20.99
CA THR A 32 -8.20 0.59 -20.01
C THR A 32 -7.75 1.42 -18.80
N GLN A 33 -8.08 0.92 -17.61
CA GLN A 33 -7.60 1.49 -16.35
C GLN A 33 -6.08 1.30 -16.25
N PRO A 34 -5.31 2.34 -15.88
CA PRO A 34 -3.89 2.18 -15.55
C PRO A 34 -3.69 1.17 -14.42
N THR A 35 -2.61 0.41 -14.50
CA THR A 35 -2.20 -0.51 -13.43
C THR A 35 -1.84 0.26 -12.16
N GLN A 36 -1.91 -0.41 -11.01
CA GLN A 36 -1.51 0.23 -9.75
C GLN A 36 -0.02 0.62 -9.75
N GLU A 37 0.84 -0.20 -10.39
CA GLU A 37 2.27 0.10 -10.53
C GLU A 37 2.52 1.39 -11.33
N GLU A 38 1.81 1.58 -12.45
CA GLU A 38 1.89 2.84 -13.23
C GLU A 38 1.41 4.04 -12.42
N ILE A 39 0.33 3.88 -11.65
CA ILE A 39 -0.20 4.95 -10.79
C ILE A 39 0.82 5.33 -9.72
N VAL A 40 1.40 4.36 -9.01
CA VAL A 40 2.38 4.60 -7.93
C VAL A 40 3.63 5.30 -8.46
N GLN A 41 4.18 4.84 -9.60
CA GLN A 41 5.33 5.51 -10.21
C GLN A 41 4.99 6.94 -10.67
N LYS A 42 3.76 7.16 -11.15
CA LYS A 42 3.33 8.50 -11.56
C LYS A 42 3.13 9.45 -10.38
N ILE A 43 2.67 8.94 -9.24
CA ILE A 43 2.61 9.71 -7.98
C ILE A 43 4.01 10.19 -7.62
N ALA A 44 5.01 9.30 -7.59
CA ALA A 44 6.39 9.68 -7.27
C ALA A 44 6.98 10.74 -8.23
N GLU A 45 6.60 10.70 -9.51
CA GLU A 45 6.98 11.73 -10.49
C GLU A 45 6.33 13.09 -10.19
N ILE A 46 5.03 13.10 -9.87
CA ILE A 46 4.29 14.33 -9.59
C ILE A 46 4.82 14.97 -8.31
N GLU A 47 5.04 14.19 -7.25
CA GLU A 47 5.60 14.68 -5.99
C GLU A 47 6.98 15.32 -6.20
N TYR A 48 7.89 14.66 -6.92
CA TYR A 48 9.20 15.24 -7.20
C TYR A 48 9.12 16.49 -8.08
N THR A 49 8.19 16.52 -9.04
CA THR A 49 7.94 17.70 -9.87
C THR A 49 7.46 18.87 -9.02
N GLU A 50 6.51 18.64 -8.12
CA GLU A 50 6.00 19.68 -7.20
C GLU A 50 7.10 20.20 -6.27
N GLU A 51 7.96 19.33 -5.72
CA GLU A 51 9.10 19.75 -4.91
C GLU A 51 10.04 20.70 -5.67
N VAL A 52 10.37 20.35 -6.93
CA VAL A 52 11.24 21.18 -7.77
C VAL A 52 10.56 22.51 -8.14
N GLU A 53 9.27 22.51 -8.45
CA GLU A 53 8.53 23.74 -8.74
C GLU A 53 8.37 24.63 -7.52
N ALA A 54 8.11 24.06 -6.33
CA ALA A 54 8.07 24.80 -5.08
C ALA A 54 9.42 25.47 -4.79
N TYR A 55 10.53 24.75 -5.00
CA TYR A 55 11.87 25.31 -4.86
C TYR A 55 12.15 26.43 -5.88
N LYS A 56 11.69 26.29 -7.14
CA LYS A 56 11.80 27.36 -8.15
C LYS A 56 11.05 28.63 -7.73
N ALA A 57 9.88 28.48 -7.11
CA ALA A 57 9.11 29.61 -6.59
C ALA A 57 9.87 30.33 -5.46
N VAL A 58 10.41 29.59 -4.49
CA VAL A 58 11.26 30.15 -3.42
C VAL A 58 12.48 30.87 -3.98
N ARG A 59 13.15 30.25 -4.97
CA ARG A 59 14.29 30.88 -5.65
C ARG A 59 13.87 32.17 -6.36
N ALA A 60 12.71 32.21 -6.99
CA ALA A 60 12.22 33.41 -7.70
C ALA A 60 11.90 34.56 -6.72
N GLU A 61 11.35 34.25 -5.55
CA GLU A 61 11.06 35.22 -4.49
C GLU A 61 12.33 35.82 -3.86
N ALA A 62 13.45 35.08 -3.88
CA ALA A 62 14.74 35.57 -3.39
C ALA A 62 15.36 36.67 -4.29
N TYR A 63 14.88 36.87 -5.52
CA TYR A 63 15.36 37.95 -6.38
C TYR A 63 14.69 39.29 -6.01
N PRO A 64 15.45 40.40 -5.92
CA PRO A 64 14.89 41.74 -5.85
C PRO A 64 13.99 42.00 -7.05
N VAL A 65 12.98 42.86 -6.87
CA VAL A 65 12.11 43.24 -7.99
C VAL A 65 12.92 43.96 -9.08
N MET A 66 12.46 43.87 -10.32
CA MET A 66 13.21 44.40 -11.47
C MET A 66 13.59 45.89 -11.33
N SER A 67 12.74 46.71 -10.70
CA SER A 67 13.04 48.12 -10.47
C SER A 67 14.25 48.34 -9.57
N GLU A 68 14.41 47.56 -8.49
CA GLU A 68 15.55 47.67 -7.57
C GLU A 68 16.84 47.17 -8.23
N GLN A 69 16.74 46.15 -9.08
CA GLN A 69 17.88 45.68 -9.86
C GLN A 69 18.39 46.76 -10.83
N LEU A 70 17.48 47.44 -11.54
CA LEU A 70 17.84 48.52 -12.47
C LEU A 70 18.40 49.75 -11.73
N ASP A 71 17.80 50.10 -10.59
CA ASP A 71 18.26 51.20 -9.73
C ASP A 71 19.69 50.95 -9.23
N LYS A 72 19.96 49.73 -8.76
CA LYS A 72 21.30 49.31 -8.34
C LYS A 72 22.32 49.37 -9.47
N ILE A 73 21.97 48.91 -10.67
CA ILE A 73 22.86 49.01 -11.83
C ILE A 73 23.21 50.48 -12.13
N PHE A 74 22.23 51.38 -12.01
CA PHE A 74 22.43 52.80 -12.28
C PHE A 74 23.30 53.49 -11.22
N HIS A 75 23.10 53.17 -9.93
CA HIS A 75 23.77 53.84 -8.82
C HIS A 75 25.10 53.20 -8.39
N GLU A 76 25.18 51.86 -8.38
CA GLU A 76 26.32 51.10 -7.87
C GLU A 76 27.11 50.38 -8.98
N GLY A 77 26.58 50.34 -10.19
CA GLY A 77 27.20 49.71 -11.35
C GLY A 77 26.95 48.20 -11.47
N ILE A 78 27.33 47.64 -12.61
CA ILE A 78 27.05 46.23 -12.96
C ILE A 78 27.77 45.22 -12.08
N ASP A 79 28.94 45.56 -11.53
CA ASP A 79 29.73 44.65 -10.70
C ASP A 79 29.09 44.45 -9.32
N ALA A 80 28.57 45.52 -8.72
CA ALA A 80 27.81 45.45 -7.47
C ALA A 80 26.53 44.63 -7.63
N TRP A 81 25.76 44.89 -8.70
CA TRP A 81 24.56 44.12 -9.04
C TRP A 81 24.88 42.62 -9.23
N LYS A 82 25.95 42.28 -9.96
CA LYS A 82 26.36 40.88 -10.15
C LYS A 82 26.71 40.17 -8.84
N ALA A 83 27.39 40.85 -7.91
CA ALA A 83 27.77 40.26 -6.63
C ALA A 83 26.54 39.88 -5.77
N GLU A 84 25.52 40.74 -5.76
CA GLU A 84 24.27 40.46 -5.06
C GLU A 84 23.49 39.31 -5.71
N ILE A 85 23.33 39.34 -7.03
CA ILE A 85 22.68 38.25 -7.77
C ILE A 85 23.43 36.94 -7.59
N GLN A 86 24.76 36.96 -7.53
CA GLN A 86 25.57 35.78 -7.30
C GLN A 86 25.32 35.21 -5.90
N THR A 87 25.24 36.06 -4.87
CA THR A 87 24.88 35.65 -3.50
C THR A 87 23.53 34.90 -3.47
N ILE A 88 22.52 35.39 -4.19
CA ILE A 88 21.21 34.73 -4.31
C ILE A 88 21.34 33.38 -5.02
N LYS A 89 22.10 33.31 -6.11
CA LYS A 89 22.30 32.06 -6.87
C LYS A 89 23.07 31.01 -6.09
N ASP A 90 24.01 31.42 -5.24
CA ASP A 90 24.80 30.54 -4.38
C ASP A 90 23.94 30.02 -3.23
N ALA A 91 23.08 30.87 -2.65
CA ALA A 91 22.11 30.47 -1.61
C ALA A 91 20.97 29.60 -2.16
N HIS A 92 20.56 29.84 -3.41
CA HIS A 92 19.48 29.12 -4.09
C HIS A 92 19.96 28.57 -5.45
N PRO A 93 20.79 27.51 -5.50
CA PRO A 93 21.24 26.87 -6.75
C PRO A 93 20.08 26.50 -7.69
N LYS A 94 20.32 26.34 -9.00
CA LYS A 94 19.21 26.15 -9.96
C LYS A 94 18.75 24.71 -9.91
N ALA A 95 17.52 24.47 -9.47
CA ALA A 95 16.95 23.13 -9.48
C ALA A 95 16.34 22.80 -10.85
N VAL A 96 16.57 21.56 -11.27
CA VAL A 96 15.92 20.88 -12.39
C VAL A 96 15.59 19.47 -11.92
N ILE A 97 14.66 18.81 -12.60
CA ILE A 97 14.39 17.39 -12.37
C ILE A 97 15.64 16.61 -12.77
N ASP A 98 16.25 15.95 -11.79
CA ASP A 98 17.32 15.01 -12.02
C ASP A 98 16.71 13.65 -12.39
N ASN A 99 17.07 13.12 -13.56
CA ASN A 99 16.49 11.87 -14.06
C ASN A 99 16.92 10.66 -13.21
N ASP A 100 18.12 10.67 -12.66
CA ASP A 100 18.60 9.57 -11.81
C ASP A 100 17.82 9.55 -10.49
N THR A 101 17.66 10.72 -9.86
CA THR A 101 16.79 10.88 -8.69
C THR A 101 15.34 10.51 -8.99
N LEU A 102 14.78 10.95 -10.12
CA LEU A 102 13.41 10.63 -10.51
C LEU A 102 13.22 9.12 -10.66
N ASN A 103 14.12 8.44 -11.36
CA ASN A 103 14.06 7.00 -11.55
C ASN A 103 14.21 6.26 -10.22
N SER A 104 15.13 6.69 -9.36
CA SER A 104 15.29 6.10 -8.02
C SER A 104 14.02 6.24 -7.19
N ARG A 105 13.35 7.40 -7.22
CA ARG A 105 12.09 7.62 -6.50
C ARG A 105 10.97 6.73 -7.03
N LYS A 106 10.85 6.60 -8.37
CA LYS A 106 9.88 5.69 -9.00
C LYS A 106 10.13 4.23 -8.62
N SER A 107 11.38 3.79 -8.69
CA SER A 107 11.75 2.43 -8.32
C SER A 107 11.50 2.15 -6.84
N GLN A 108 11.81 3.10 -5.95
CA GLN A 108 11.53 2.96 -4.52
C GLN A 108 10.01 2.88 -4.26
N ALA A 109 9.22 3.78 -4.85
CA ALA A 109 7.77 3.76 -4.67
C ALA A 109 7.14 2.45 -5.18
N LEU A 110 7.59 1.95 -6.33
CA LEU A 110 7.17 0.65 -6.85
C LEU A 110 7.55 -0.50 -5.90
N PHE A 111 8.78 -0.49 -5.41
CA PHE A 111 9.28 -1.49 -4.47
C PHE A 111 8.46 -1.52 -3.18
N ASP A 112 8.19 -0.35 -2.59
CA ASP A 112 7.40 -0.22 -1.37
C ASP A 112 5.97 -0.73 -1.56
N TYR A 113 5.37 -0.43 -2.72
CA TYR A 113 4.05 -0.96 -3.08
C TYR A 113 4.06 -2.48 -3.21
N GLN A 114 5.03 -3.06 -3.93
CA GLN A 114 5.15 -4.51 -4.09
C GLN A 114 5.39 -5.21 -2.75
N LEU A 115 6.20 -4.63 -1.86
CA LEU A 115 6.42 -5.16 -0.51
C LEU A 115 5.13 -5.15 0.32
N GLN A 116 4.32 -4.10 0.21
CA GLN A 116 3.03 -4.01 0.88
C GLN A 116 2.06 -5.10 0.38
N GLU A 117 1.94 -5.28 -0.93
CA GLU A 117 1.05 -6.29 -1.50
C GLU A 117 1.52 -7.72 -1.19
N TYR A 118 2.82 -7.98 -1.25
CA TYR A 118 3.41 -9.25 -0.85
C TYR A 118 3.13 -9.56 0.63
N THR A 119 3.28 -8.58 1.51
CA THR A 119 2.98 -8.74 2.95
C THR A 119 1.51 -9.10 3.18
N LYS A 120 0.58 -8.46 2.45
CA LYS A 120 -0.86 -8.79 2.52
C LYS A 120 -1.13 -10.20 2.01
N ALA A 121 -0.50 -10.60 0.92
CA ALA A 121 -0.62 -11.94 0.36
C ALA A 121 -0.14 -13.02 1.34
N GLN A 122 1.05 -12.84 1.92
CA GLN A 122 1.59 -13.73 2.96
C GLN A 122 0.66 -13.80 4.18
N THR A 123 0.11 -12.66 4.61
CA THR A 123 -0.86 -12.62 5.71
C THR A 123 -2.11 -13.45 5.36
N ARG A 124 -2.65 -13.31 4.15
CA ARG A 124 -3.81 -14.07 3.71
C ARG A 124 -3.53 -15.57 3.64
N LEU A 125 -2.36 -15.96 3.14
CA LEU A 125 -1.94 -17.36 3.04
C LEU A 125 -1.56 -17.98 4.39
N SER A 126 -1.24 -17.16 5.40
CA SER A 126 -0.99 -17.66 6.76
C SER A 126 -2.27 -17.99 7.54
N GLN A 127 -3.43 -17.52 7.08
CA GLN A 127 -4.71 -17.85 7.71
C GLN A 127 -5.09 -19.31 7.44
N TYR A 128 -5.88 -19.91 8.34
CA TYR A 128 -6.41 -21.26 8.15
C TYR A 128 -7.27 -21.35 6.88
N ILE A 129 -7.36 -22.56 6.31
CA ILE A 129 -8.21 -22.84 5.15
C ILE A 129 -9.61 -23.12 5.66
N VAL A 130 -10.62 -22.45 5.10
CA VAL A 130 -12.00 -22.51 5.61
C VAL A 130 -12.60 -23.92 5.50
N ALA A 131 -12.20 -24.68 4.47
CA ALA A 131 -12.61 -26.07 4.27
C ALA A 131 -11.99 -27.03 5.29
N ASP A 132 -10.83 -26.69 5.87
CA ASP A 132 -10.08 -27.56 6.79
C ASP A 132 -10.36 -27.22 8.26
N GLY A 133 -10.68 -25.96 8.55
CA GLY A 133 -10.83 -25.47 9.92
C GLY A 133 -9.48 -25.40 10.65
N ARG A 134 -9.50 -25.49 11.97
CA ARG A 134 -8.29 -25.65 12.80
C ARG A 134 -8.63 -26.29 14.14
N GLU A 135 -7.71 -27.07 14.69
CA GLU A 135 -7.87 -27.65 16.02
C GLU A 135 -7.55 -26.63 17.13
N GLU A 136 -7.97 -26.96 18.36
CA GLU A 136 -7.59 -26.18 19.53
C GLU A 136 -6.11 -26.42 19.87
N GLU A 137 -5.37 -25.34 20.08
CA GLU A 137 -4.01 -25.41 20.60
C GLU A 137 -3.98 -24.83 22.02
N THR A 138 -3.32 -25.56 22.90
CA THR A 138 -3.16 -25.21 24.31
C THR A 138 -1.69 -25.15 24.69
N GLU A 139 -1.38 -24.26 25.63
CA GLU A 139 -0.05 -24.10 26.22
C GLU A 139 -0.17 -24.19 27.73
N GLU A 140 0.74 -24.93 28.37
CA GLU A 140 0.85 -24.94 29.82
C GLU A 140 1.63 -23.71 30.29
N VAL A 141 1.00 -22.87 31.10
CA VAL A 141 1.61 -21.64 31.62
C VAL A 141 1.69 -21.67 33.15
N VAL A 142 2.79 -21.16 33.70
CA VAL A 142 2.93 -20.98 35.15
C VAL A 142 1.99 -19.85 35.58
N VAL A 143 0.95 -20.17 36.36
CA VAL A 143 -0.02 -19.17 36.82
C VAL A 143 0.34 -18.63 38.21
N ARG A 144 0.98 -19.46 39.04
CA ARG A 144 1.44 -19.07 40.38
C ARG A 144 2.55 -20.01 40.86
N GLN A 145 3.28 -19.54 41.86
CA GLN A 145 4.22 -20.35 42.62
C GLN A 145 3.64 -20.60 44.01
N GLU A 146 3.69 -21.84 44.48
CA GLU A 146 3.23 -22.23 45.81
C GLU A 146 4.38 -22.86 46.58
N TYR A 147 4.55 -22.47 47.84
CA TYR A 147 5.60 -23.01 48.69
C TYR A 147 5.22 -24.43 49.13
N ASN A 148 6.04 -25.41 48.78
CA ASN A 148 5.89 -26.78 49.21
C ASN A 148 6.68 -26.99 50.51
N GLU A 149 5.97 -27.18 51.62
CA GLU A 149 6.56 -27.37 52.95
C GLU A 149 7.34 -28.69 53.11
N GLU A 150 7.09 -29.71 52.26
CA GLU A 150 7.76 -31.01 52.32
C GLU A 150 9.12 -31.01 51.59
N THR A 151 9.22 -30.25 50.50
CA THR A 151 10.46 -30.12 49.72
C THR A 151 11.22 -28.83 50.02
N GLU A 152 10.66 -27.92 50.83
CA GLU A 152 11.17 -26.59 51.18
C GLU A 152 11.44 -25.68 49.95
N GLU A 153 10.68 -25.87 48.86
CA GLU A 153 10.88 -25.15 47.59
C GLU A 153 9.59 -24.51 47.08
N LEU A 154 9.71 -23.41 46.32
CA LEU A 154 8.60 -22.85 45.54
C LEU A 154 8.38 -23.70 44.30
N VAL A 155 7.18 -24.27 44.17
CA VAL A 155 6.78 -25.10 43.03
C VAL A 155 5.84 -24.32 42.12
N ASP A 156 6.10 -24.40 40.82
CA ASP A 156 5.24 -23.80 39.79
C ASP A 156 3.94 -24.59 39.64
N ILE A 157 2.81 -23.89 39.69
CA ILE A 157 1.50 -24.44 39.35
C ILE A 157 1.19 -24.07 37.90
N MET A 158 1.12 -25.09 37.05
CA MET A 158 0.78 -24.98 35.65
C MET A 158 -0.74 -24.96 35.46
N GLU A 159 -1.25 -24.09 34.59
CA GLU A 159 -2.62 -24.14 34.08
C GLU A 159 -2.60 -24.19 32.55
N THR A 160 -3.53 -24.95 31.98
CA THR A 160 -3.71 -25.02 30.53
C THR A 160 -4.39 -23.76 30.02
N ARG A 161 -3.70 -23.00 29.19
CA ARG A 161 -4.24 -21.82 28.51
C ARG A 161 -4.49 -22.14 27.04
N ILE A 162 -5.71 -21.88 26.57
CA ILE A 162 -6.04 -21.94 25.14
C ILE A 162 -5.41 -20.74 24.44
N ILE A 163 -4.52 -21.01 23.48
CA ILE A 163 -3.89 -19.98 22.63
C ILE A 163 -4.58 -19.85 21.27
N THR A 164 -5.10 -20.96 20.76
CA THR A 164 -5.85 -21.02 19.50
C THR A 164 -7.13 -21.81 19.75
N SER A 165 -8.31 -21.21 19.53
CA SER A 165 -9.58 -21.93 19.65
C SER A 165 -9.88 -22.74 18.39
N THR A 166 -10.54 -23.88 18.59
CA THR A 166 -11.04 -24.72 17.50
C THR A 166 -11.96 -23.95 16.55
N VAL A 167 -11.87 -24.28 15.26
CA VAL A 167 -12.79 -23.84 14.20
C VAL A 167 -13.15 -25.07 13.39
N ASP A 168 -14.43 -25.44 13.39
CA ASP A 168 -14.90 -26.58 12.62
C ASP A 168 -14.78 -26.32 11.11
N PRO A 169 -14.40 -27.34 10.31
CA PRO A 169 -14.36 -27.23 8.86
C PRO A 169 -15.74 -26.89 8.31
N VAL A 170 -15.79 -25.94 7.38
CA VAL A 170 -17.03 -25.63 6.68
C VAL A 170 -17.42 -26.81 5.80
N VAL A 171 -18.70 -27.19 5.82
CA VAL A 171 -19.21 -28.30 5.00
C VAL A 171 -18.95 -28.02 3.52
N ALA A 172 -18.45 -29.03 2.80
CA ALA A 172 -18.00 -28.90 1.41
C ALA A 172 -19.12 -28.48 0.43
N THR A 173 -20.34 -28.96 0.68
CA THR A 173 -21.48 -28.72 -0.20
C THR A 173 -22.71 -28.31 0.59
N ILE A 174 -23.53 -27.44 0.01
CA ILE A 174 -24.82 -27.02 0.57
C ILE A 174 -25.95 -27.29 -0.44
N THR A 175 -27.17 -27.43 0.06
CA THR A 175 -28.37 -27.49 -0.79
C THR A 175 -28.79 -26.08 -1.16
N SER A 176 -28.85 -25.79 -2.46
CA SER A 176 -29.35 -24.54 -3.03
C SER A 176 -30.73 -24.79 -3.63
N THR A 177 -31.69 -23.94 -3.29
CA THR A 177 -33.04 -23.97 -3.87
C THR A 177 -33.09 -23.05 -5.09
N VAL A 178 -33.34 -23.62 -6.26
CA VAL A 178 -33.43 -22.92 -7.54
C VAL A 178 -34.90 -22.71 -7.91
N TYR A 179 -35.29 -21.45 -8.00
CA TYR A 179 -36.59 -21.04 -8.50
C TYR A 179 -36.52 -20.88 -10.02
N SER A 180 -37.46 -21.50 -10.72
CA SER A 180 -37.59 -21.29 -12.16
C SER A 180 -38.20 -19.91 -12.45
N GLY A 181 -38.02 -19.39 -13.67
CA GLY A 181 -38.70 -18.18 -14.11
C GLY A 181 -40.22 -18.35 -14.33
N ASP A 182 -40.71 -19.59 -14.29
CA ASP A 182 -42.12 -19.91 -14.26
C ASP A 182 -42.62 -19.87 -12.80
N ILE A 183 -43.59 -18.99 -12.54
CA ILE A 183 -44.14 -18.74 -11.20
C ILE A 183 -44.95 -19.93 -10.66
N ASP A 184 -45.41 -20.81 -11.56
CA ASP A 184 -46.23 -21.97 -11.21
C ASP A 184 -45.40 -23.27 -11.10
N ALA A 185 -44.10 -23.23 -11.40
CA ALA A 185 -43.23 -24.39 -11.29
C ALA A 185 -42.68 -24.52 -9.85
N ASP A 186 -42.72 -25.74 -9.32
CA ASP A 186 -42.11 -26.05 -8.02
C ASP A 186 -40.60 -25.78 -8.05
N PRO A 187 -40.02 -25.20 -6.98
CA PRO A 187 -38.59 -25.00 -6.89
C PRO A 187 -37.86 -26.36 -6.87
N THR A 188 -36.67 -26.37 -7.46
CA THR A 188 -35.81 -27.55 -7.48
C THR A 188 -34.65 -27.38 -6.50
N GLU A 189 -34.15 -28.47 -5.93
CA GLU A 189 -32.96 -28.45 -5.10
C GLU A 189 -31.76 -28.97 -5.89
N GLU A 190 -30.63 -28.29 -5.75
CA GLU A 190 -29.34 -28.73 -6.28
C GLU A 190 -28.28 -28.71 -5.18
N THR A 191 -27.26 -29.54 -5.34
CA THR A 191 -26.09 -29.55 -4.45
C THR A 191 -24.98 -28.74 -5.09
N ILE A 192 -24.58 -27.65 -4.44
CA ILE A 192 -23.48 -26.78 -4.89
C ILE A 192 -22.33 -26.81 -3.89
N GLU A 193 -21.12 -26.47 -4.35
CA GLU A 193 -20.01 -26.17 -3.44
C GLU A 193 -20.40 -25.03 -2.51
N ASN A 194 -19.97 -25.10 -1.26
CA ASN A 194 -20.22 -24.04 -0.31
C ASN A 194 -19.58 -22.73 -0.81
N PRO A 195 -20.36 -21.65 -1.03
CA PRO A 195 -19.83 -20.39 -1.55
C PRO A 195 -18.70 -19.79 -0.70
N LEU A 196 -18.66 -20.09 0.61
CA LEU A 196 -17.57 -19.66 1.49
C LEU A 196 -16.23 -20.32 1.16
N ILE A 197 -16.25 -21.61 0.78
CA ILE A 197 -15.06 -22.34 0.37
C ILE A 197 -14.61 -21.86 -1.01
N THR A 198 -15.56 -21.70 -1.94
CA THR A 198 -15.25 -21.13 -3.27
C THR A 198 -14.61 -19.75 -3.14
N GLN A 199 -15.13 -18.89 -2.25
CA GLN A 199 -14.55 -17.57 -1.98
C GLN A 199 -13.16 -17.66 -1.33
N ASP A 200 -12.97 -18.48 -0.30
CA ASP A 200 -11.67 -18.66 0.35
C ASP A 200 -10.60 -19.13 -0.64
N ASN A 201 -10.93 -20.13 -1.47
CA ASN A 201 -10.02 -20.64 -2.49
C ASN A 201 -9.66 -19.58 -3.53
N ALA A 202 -10.62 -18.76 -3.97
CA ALA A 202 -10.37 -17.67 -4.91
C ALA A 202 -9.41 -16.62 -4.30
N GLU A 203 -9.68 -16.17 -3.07
CA GLU A 203 -8.83 -15.18 -2.39
C GLU A 203 -7.41 -15.70 -2.12
N ARG A 204 -7.26 -16.99 -1.80
CA ARG A 204 -5.93 -17.61 -1.64
C ARG A 204 -5.21 -17.77 -2.97
N ALA A 205 -5.92 -18.10 -4.04
CA ALA A 205 -5.32 -18.16 -5.38
C ALA A 205 -4.83 -16.78 -5.82
N ASP A 206 -5.61 -15.72 -5.58
CA ASP A 206 -5.21 -14.33 -5.86
C ASP A 206 -3.96 -13.93 -5.04
N ALA A 207 -3.91 -14.29 -3.75
CA ALA A 207 -2.74 -14.06 -2.90
C ALA A 207 -1.51 -14.84 -3.40
N GLN A 208 -1.68 -16.10 -3.81
CA GLN A 208 -0.59 -16.89 -4.36
C GLN A 208 -0.06 -16.29 -5.66
N ALA A 209 -0.94 -15.78 -6.54
CA ALA A 209 -0.52 -15.10 -7.76
C ALA A 209 0.36 -13.87 -7.48
N ILE A 210 0.08 -13.12 -6.41
CA ILE A 210 0.93 -12.00 -5.96
C ILE A 210 2.30 -12.54 -5.51
N VAL A 211 2.33 -13.59 -4.69
CA VAL A 211 3.58 -14.21 -4.23
C VAL A 211 4.43 -14.67 -5.41
N ASP A 212 3.82 -15.33 -6.39
CA ASP A 212 4.51 -15.89 -7.55
C ASP A 212 5.01 -14.79 -8.51
N ALA A 213 4.32 -13.66 -8.59
CA ALA A 213 4.71 -12.52 -9.42
C ALA A 213 5.74 -11.59 -8.75
N THR A 214 5.97 -11.72 -7.44
CA THR A 214 6.78 -10.78 -6.67
C THR A 214 8.28 -10.94 -6.97
N PRO A 215 9.01 -9.85 -7.28
CA PRO A 215 10.46 -9.92 -7.51
C PRO A 215 11.26 -10.41 -6.30
N SER A 216 12.34 -11.16 -6.52
CA SER A 216 13.16 -11.72 -5.43
C SER A 216 13.69 -10.67 -4.46
N ALA A 217 14.04 -9.47 -4.92
CA ALA A 217 14.49 -8.39 -4.06
C ALA A 217 13.44 -7.97 -3.01
N VAL A 218 12.15 -8.03 -3.37
CA VAL A 218 11.04 -7.73 -2.45
C VAL A 218 10.86 -8.87 -1.45
N VAL A 219 10.96 -10.13 -1.91
CA VAL A 219 10.91 -11.31 -1.05
C VAL A 219 12.06 -11.30 -0.02
N ASP A 220 13.27 -11.00 -0.47
CA ASP A 220 14.46 -10.90 0.38
C ASP A 220 14.29 -9.81 1.45
N ALA A 221 13.71 -8.66 1.07
CA ALA A 221 13.43 -7.59 2.02
C ALA A 221 12.35 -7.97 3.05
N TYR A 222 11.29 -8.66 2.62
CA TYR A 222 10.27 -9.17 3.54
C TYR A 222 10.86 -10.16 4.56
N ASN A 223 11.71 -11.08 4.11
CA ASN A 223 12.36 -12.07 4.99
C ASN A 223 13.39 -11.47 5.95
N ALA A 224 13.80 -10.22 5.73
CA ALA A 224 14.72 -9.50 6.61
C ALA A 224 14.02 -8.63 7.68
N LEU A 225 12.68 -8.58 7.67
CA LEU A 225 11.87 -7.91 8.70
C LEU A 225 11.87 -8.69 10.01
#